data_AF-A0A817EP70-F1
#
_entry.id   AF-A0A817EP70-F1
#
_cell.length_a   1.000
_cell.length_b   1.000
_cell.length_c   1.000
_cell.angle_alpha   90.00
_cell.angle_beta   90.00
_cell.angle_gamma   90.00
#
_symmetry.space_group_name_H-M   'P 1'
#
loop_
_entity.id
_entity.type
_entity.pdbx_description
1 polymer ?
#
loop_
_entity_poly.entity_id
_entity_poly.type
_entity_poly.pdbx_seq_one_letter_code
_entity_poly.pdbx_strand_id
1 'polypeptide(L)'
;MQLKASHPTNLLLIPTLDIEIVWQTHLLRPEIYQADCIRLFRRIIDHKLLANDIEDFLKEQAFRDTCQLYEQRFGEKYGPLLPIDAINQMSIDQIDKMN
;
A
#
# COMPACT_ATOMS: atom_id res chain seq x y z
N MET A 1 2.53 -4.59 -5.21
CA MET A 1 1.30 -5.43 -5.17
C MET A 1 1.56 -6.94 -5.09
N GLN A 2 2.61 -7.50 -5.72
CA GLN A 2 2.83 -8.96 -5.74
C GLN A 2 2.97 -9.59 -4.34
N LEU A 3 3.64 -8.93 -3.40
CA LEU A 3 3.76 -9.42 -2.03
C LEU A 3 2.40 -9.57 -1.33
N LYS A 4 1.51 -8.58 -1.46
CA LYS A 4 0.13 -8.66 -0.96
C LYS A 4 -0.68 -9.73 -1.70
N ALA A 5 -0.44 -9.90 -3.00
CA ALA A 5 -1.09 -10.92 -3.80
C ALA A 5 -0.73 -12.36 -3.39
N SER A 6 0.49 -12.60 -2.89
CA SER A 6 0.95 -13.93 -2.46
C SER A 6 0.57 -14.31 -1.02
N HIS A 7 -0.10 -13.43 -0.28
CA HIS A 7 -0.46 -13.65 1.12
C HIS A 7 -1.98 -13.60 1.36
N PRO A 8 -2.49 -14.11 2.50
CA PRO A 8 -3.88 -13.96 2.89
C PRO A 8 -4.37 -12.51 2.86
N THR A 9 -5.63 -12.29 2.50
CA THR A 9 -6.21 -10.94 2.33
C THR A 9 -6.25 -10.15 3.65
N ASN A 10 -6.37 -10.83 4.78
CA ASN A 10 -6.39 -10.26 6.12
C ASN A 10 -5.00 -9.86 6.66
N LEU A 11 -3.90 -10.22 5.98
CA LEU A 11 -2.56 -9.82 6.41
C LEU A 11 -2.35 -8.32 6.16
N LEU A 12 -2.09 -7.54 7.21
CA LEU A 12 -1.73 -6.13 7.06
C LEU A 12 -0.29 -6.04 6.51
N LEU A 13 -0.14 -5.41 5.35
CA LEU A 13 1.17 -5.08 4.78
C LEU A 13 1.22 -3.58 4.55
N ILE A 14 2.31 -2.95 4.96
CA ILE A 14 2.48 -1.50 4.90
C ILE A 14 3.37 -1.16 3.69
N PRO A 15 2.83 -0.55 2.62
CA PRO A 15 3.64 -0.16 1.48
C PRO A 15 4.57 1.03 1.80
N THR A 16 5.70 1.12 1.11
CA THR A 16 6.50 2.35 1.03
C THR A 16 5.76 3.43 0.22
N LEU A 17 6.19 4.70 0.31
CA LEU A 17 5.51 5.83 -0.36
C LEU A 17 5.35 5.65 -1.87
N ASP A 18 6.43 5.27 -2.52
CA ASP A 18 6.49 5.06 -3.97
C ASP A 18 5.51 3.97 -4.41
N ILE A 19 5.45 2.86 -3.67
CA ILE A 19 4.50 1.77 -3.91
C ILE A 19 3.06 2.24 -3.66
N GLU A 20 2.83 3.02 -2.60
CA GLU A 20 1.50 3.55 -2.27
C GLU A 20 1.00 4.52 -3.34
N ILE A 21 1.83 5.48 -3.79
CA ILE A 21 1.47 6.41 -4.88
C ILE A 21 1.12 5.65 -6.15
N VAL A 22 1.93 4.67 -6.56
CA VAL A 22 1.65 3.87 -7.76
C VAL A 22 0.33 3.11 -7.61
N TRP A 23 0.06 2.55 -6.42
CA TRP A 23 -1.19 1.85 -6.16
C TRP A 23 -2.39 2.79 -6.22
N GLN A 24 -2.37 3.90 -5.48
CA GLN A 24 -3.40 4.93 -5.49
C GLN A 24 -3.68 5.46 -6.90
N THR A 25 -2.62 5.76 -7.67
CA THR A 25 -2.74 6.20 -9.06
C THR A 25 -3.43 5.14 -9.93
N HIS A 26 -3.14 3.86 -9.72
CA HIS A 26 -3.81 2.78 -10.44
C HIS A 26 -5.29 2.65 -10.06
N LEU A 27 -5.65 2.90 -8.80
CA LEU A 27 -7.05 2.90 -8.33
C LEU A 27 -7.90 4.01 -8.99
N LEU A 28 -7.29 5.10 -9.49
CA LEU A 28 -7.99 6.15 -10.25
C LEU A 28 -8.61 5.64 -11.56
N ARG A 29 -8.22 4.45 -12.02
CA ARG A 29 -8.80 3.78 -13.19
C ARG A 29 -9.31 2.38 -12.80
N PRO A 30 -10.48 2.28 -12.12
CA PRO A 30 -10.96 1.03 -11.52
C PRO A 30 -11.07 -0.14 -12.50
N GLU A 31 -11.50 0.12 -13.74
CA GLU A 31 -11.62 -0.91 -14.78
C GLU A 31 -10.26 -1.50 -15.16
N ILE A 32 -9.24 -0.65 -15.31
CA ILE A 32 -7.86 -1.07 -15.63
C ILE A 32 -7.28 -1.80 -14.43
N TYR A 33 -7.45 -1.26 -13.22
CA TYR A 33 -7.01 -1.89 -11.98
C TYR A 33 -7.57 -3.30 -11.82
N GLN A 34 -8.87 -3.46 -12.02
CA GLN A 34 -9.53 -4.76 -11.95
C GLN A 34 -8.98 -5.71 -13.02
N ALA A 35 -8.89 -5.27 -14.28
CA ALA A 35 -8.37 -6.10 -15.36
C ALA A 35 -6.94 -6.58 -15.10
N ASP A 36 -6.06 -5.68 -14.63
CA ASP A 36 -4.68 -6.01 -14.28
C ASP A 36 -4.57 -6.93 -13.08
N CYS A 37 -5.38 -6.70 -12.03
CA CYS A 37 -5.42 -7.60 -10.88
C CYS A 37 -5.84 -9.01 -11.27
N ILE A 38 -6.89 -9.15 -12.07
CA ILE A 38 -7.36 -10.46 -12.56
C ILE A 38 -6.31 -11.11 -13.46
N ARG A 39 -5.69 -10.34 -14.37
CA ARG A 39 -4.67 -10.83 -15.30
C ARG A 39 -3.41 -11.32 -14.59
N LEU A 40 -2.91 -10.57 -13.61
CA LEU A 40 -1.63 -10.83 -12.93
C LEU A 40 -1.76 -11.74 -11.70
N PHE A 41 -2.86 -11.60 -10.94
CA PHE A 41 -3.01 -12.22 -9.62
C PHE A 41 -4.24 -13.12 -9.48
N ARG A 42 -5.08 -13.21 -10.52
CA ARG A 42 -6.33 -14.01 -10.54
C ARG A 42 -7.36 -13.59 -9.48
N ARG A 43 -7.18 -12.44 -8.83
CA ARG A 43 -8.09 -11.86 -7.85
C ARG A 43 -7.86 -10.36 -7.76
N ILE A 44 -8.87 -9.63 -7.31
CA ILE A 44 -8.73 -8.21 -6.99
C ILE A 44 -7.96 -8.09 -5.68
N ILE A 45 -6.93 -7.23 -5.67
CA ILE A 45 -6.21 -6.92 -4.45
C ILE A 45 -6.93 -5.76 -3.77
N ASP A 46 -7.40 -5.98 -2.55
CA ASP A 46 -8.04 -4.92 -1.79
C ASP A 46 -6.98 -3.93 -1.30
N HIS A 47 -7.22 -2.64 -1.54
CA HIS A 47 -6.38 -1.56 -1.03
C HIS A 47 -6.74 -1.19 0.41
N LYS A 48 -7.91 -1.60 0.92
CA LYS A 48 -8.48 -1.17 2.21
C LYS A 48 -7.42 -1.09 3.32
N LEU A 49 -6.88 0.12 3.47
CA LEU A 49 -6.04 0.50 4.57
C LEU A 49 -6.98 0.63 5.76
N LEU A 50 -6.93 -0.33 6.67
CA LEU A 50 -7.50 -0.17 8.02
C LEU A 50 -6.72 0.89 8.84
N ALA A 51 -5.95 1.78 8.19
CA ALA A 51 -4.97 2.65 8.81
C ALA A 51 -5.57 3.66 9.82
N ASN A 52 -6.86 3.97 9.71
CA ASN A 52 -7.52 4.92 10.61
C ASN A 52 -8.03 4.28 11.90
N ASP A 53 -8.28 2.96 11.92
CA ASP A 53 -8.86 2.25 13.06
C ASP A 53 -7.85 1.33 13.78
N ILE A 54 -6.60 1.31 13.33
CA ILE A 54 -5.53 0.45 13.86
C ILE A 54 -4.59 1.28 14.74
N GLU A 55 -4.31 0.77 15.94
CA GLU A 55 -3.34 1.33 16.88
C GLU A 55 -1.93 1.43 16.27
N ASP A 56 -1.19 2.48 16.58
CA ASP A 56 0.12 2.72 15.96
C ASP A 56 1.12 1.59 16.21
N PHE A 57 1.05 0.91 17.36
CA PHE A 57 1.90 -0.26 17.64
C PHE A 57 1.69 -1.40 16.62
N LEU A 58 0.45 -1.61 16.16
CA LEU A 58 0.12 -2.64 15.18
C LEU A 58 0.62 -2.25 13.80
N LYS A 59 0.61 -0.95 13.46
CA LYS A 59 1.19 -0.44 12.20
C LYS A 59 2.70 -0.65 12.18
N GLU A 60 3.38 -0.34 13.29
CA GLU A 60 4.82 -0.59 13.42
C GLU A 60 5.17 -2.07 13.28
N GLN A 61 4.39 -2.95 13.93
CA GLN A 61 4.60 -4.39 13.81
C GLN A 61 4.36 -4.86 12.36
N ALA A 62 3.25 -4.44 11.74
CA ALA A 62 2.94 -4.81 10.36
C ALA A 62 4.00 -4.29 9.38
N PHE A 63 4.61 -3.13 9.63
CA PHE A 63 5.73 -2.66 8.83
C PHE A 63 6.96 -3.54 9.00
N ARG A 64 7.34 -3.91 10.23
CA ARG A 64 8.45 -4.86 10.47
C ARG A 64 8.21 -6.19 9.75
N ASP A 65 7.00 -6.70 9.82
CA ASP A 65 6.61 -7.94 9.13
C ASP A 65 6.69 -7.77 7.61
N THR A 66 6.26 -6.61 7.08
CA THR A 66 6.36 -6.30 5.65
C THR A 66 7.81 -6.26 5.19
N CYS A 67 8.71 -5.64 5.97
CA CYS A 67 10.15 -5.60 5.68
C CYS A 67 10.74 -7.01 5.59
N GLN A 68 10.45 -7.85 6.57
CA GLN A 68 10.95 -9.22 6.61
C GLN A 68 10.43 -10.05 5.42
N LEU A 69 9.13 -9.97 5.13
CA LEU A 69 8.52 -10.70 4.03
C LEU A 69 9.04 -10.22 2.67
N TYR A 70 9.27 -8.91 2.52
CA TYR A 70 9.84 -8.36 1.30
C TYR A 70 11.27 -8.85 1.08
N GLU A 71 12.12 -8.79 2.10
CA GLU A 71 13.51 -9.26 2.03
C GLU A 71 13.60 -10.76 1.75
N GLN A 72 12.76 -11.56 2.40
CA GLN A 72 12.67 -13.00 2.12
C GLN A 72 12.24 -13.30 0.68
N ARG A 73 11.36 -12.48 0.11
CA ARG A 73 10.79 -12.70 -1.21
C ARG A 73 11.70 -12.23 -2.35
N PHE A 74 12.34 -11.08 -2.17
CA PHE A 74 13.06 -10.37 -3.24
C PHE A 74 14.57 -10.29 -3.00
N GLY A 75 15.06 -10.62 -1.81
CA GLY A 75 16.50 -10.54 -1.46
C GLY A 75 17.00 -9.10 -1.27
N GLU A 76 16.10 -8.14 -1.17
CA GLU A 76 16.39 -6.71 -1.07
C GLU A 76 15.74 -6.12 0.18
N LYS A 77 16.37 -5.10 0.76
CA LYS A 77 15.79 -4.41 1.91
C LYS A 77 14.58 -3.57 1.50
N TYR A 78 13.55 -3.61 2.32
CA TYR A 78 12.39 -2.75 2.15
C TYR A 78 12.72 -1.30 2.55
N GLY A 79 12.28 -0.34 1.74
CA GLY A 79 12.58 1.10 1.93
C GLY A 79 11.98 1.67 3.23
N PRO A 80 12.35 2.91 3.61
CA PRO A 80 11.90 3.50 4.87
C PRO A 80 10.37 3.73 4.90
N LEU A 81 9.78 3.59 6.09
CA LEU A 81 8.41 4.02 6.40
C LEU A 81 8.24 5.50 6.10
N LEU A 82 7.07 5.88 5.62
CA LEU A 82 6.65 7.26 5.79
C LEU A 82 6.21 7.53 7.22
N PRO A 83 6.50 8.72 7.77
CA PRO A 83 5.72 9.25 8.88
C PRO A 83 4.25 9.32 8.45
N ILE A 84 3.37 8.72 9.24
CA ILE A 84 1.91 8.68 9.04
C ILE A 84 1.34 10.09 8.80
N ASP A 85 1.96 11.11 9.37
CA ASP A 85 1.59 12.52 9.23
C ASP A 85 1.71 13.06 7.79
N ALA A 86 2.61 12.51 6.96
CA ALA A 86 2.83 12.96 5.59
C ALA A 86 1.69 12.54 4.64
N ILE A 87 0.99 11.45 4.96
CA ILE A 87 -0.08 10.89 4.11
C ILE A 87 -1.41 11.58 4.41
N ASN A 88 -1.69 11.90 5.69
CA ASN A 88 -2.92 12.60 6.11
C ASN A 88 -2.96 14.08 5.72
N GLN A 89 -1.82 14.68 5.35
CA GLN A 89 -1.73 16.08 4.91
C GLN A 89 -1.82 16.26 3.38
N MET A 90 -1.83 15.18 2.61
CA MET A 90 -2.15 15.25 1.18
C MET A 90 -3.67 15.27 0.99
N SER A 91 -4.34 16.27 1.57
CA SER A 91 -5.70 16.64 1.11
C SER A 91 -5.59 17.18 -0.31
N ILE A 92 -6.44 16.67 -1.20
CA ILE A 92 -6.64 17.16 -2.58
C ILE A 92 -6.90 18.67 -2.62
N ASP A 93 -7.34 19.28 -1.50
CA ASP A 93 -7.59 20.71 -1.35
C ASP A 93 -6.37 21.63 -1.61
N GLN A 94 -5.14 21.10 -1.58
CA GLN A 94 -3.93 21.89 -1.86
C GLN A 94 -3.62 21.99 -3.37
N ILE A 95 -4.16 21.10 -4.20
CA ILE A 95 -3.95 21.10 -5.66
C ILE A 95 -4.79 22.20 -6.33
N ASP A 96 -5.97 22.50 -5.81
CA ASP A 96 -6.86 23.55 -6.33
C ASP A 96 -6.39 24.98 -6.04
N LYS A 97 -5.37 25.18 -5.20
CA LYS A 97 -4.81 26.51 -4.90
C LYS A 97 -3.64 26.94 -5.79
N MET A 98 -3.32 26.15 -6.81
CA MET A 98 -2.29 26.46 -7.81
C MET A 98 -2.84 26.66 -9.23
N ASN A 99 -4.14 26.93 -9.38
CA ASN A 99 -4.76 27.40 -10.62
C ASN A 99 -5.34 28.81 -10.44
#